data_AF-A0A1Y2Q6J8-F1
#
_entry.id   AF-A0A1Y2Q6J8-F1
#
_cell.length_a   1.000
_cell.length_b   1.000
_cell.length_c   1.000
_cell.angle_alpha   90.00
_cell.angle_beta   90.00
_cell.angle_gamma   90.00
#
_symmetry.space_group_name_H-M   'P 1'
#
loop_
_entity.id
_entity.type
_entity.pdbx_description
1 polymer ?
#
loop_
_entity_poly.entity_id
_entity_poly.type
_entity_poly.pdbx_seq_one_letter_code
_entity_poly.pdbx_strand_id
1 'polypeptide(L)'
;MIRGPALLAATAMLGSCGEPQLLTVDRYLAQCEALRGGQVRVAGYLGNCSGYDCALYADKARARAYFDYFAGLARTTRIEDKAAHKAALDRLGIAPRSIGIGGDQAFDRRAAPFQNSYVVLTGVVAKDSCTGEGSLDRGWGIDPSHIRAWTSSEGAPANTN
;
A
#
# COMPACT_ATOMS: atom_id res chain seq x y z
N MET A 1 -31.80 48.97 -24.21
CA MET A 1 -30.88 48.11 -25.00
C MET A 1 -29.45 48.37 -24.54
N ILE A 2 -28.86 47.55 -23.66
CA ILE A 2 -27.40 47.31 -23.62
C ILE A 2 -27.22 45.85 -23.20
N ARG A 3 -26.86 45.02 -24.18
CA ARG A 3 -26.32 43.67 -24.03
C ARG A 3 -24.83 43.80 -23.72
N GLY A 4 -24.30 43.06 -22.75
CA GLY A 4 -22.86 42.97 -22.50
C GLY A 4 -22.53 41.80 -21.58
N PRO A 5 -21.43 41.06 -21.82
CA PRO A 5 -21.48 39.60 -21.93
C PRO A 5 -21.10 38.87 -20.64
N ALA A 6 -21.75 37.72 -20.44
CA ALA A 6 -21.33 36.70 -19.50
C ALA A 6 -20.06 36.00 -20.02
N LEU A 7 -18.94 36.15 -19.31
CA LEU A 7 -17.81 35.24 -19.45
C LEU A 7 -18.08 34.00 -18.60
N LEU A 8 -18.53 32.94 -19.26
CA LEU A 8 -18.44 31.58 -18.75
C LEU A 8 -16.99 31.10 -18.93
N ALA A 9 -16.22 31.10 -17.84
CA ALA A 9 -14.95 30.39 -17.78
C ALA A 9 -15.25 28.89 -17.69
N ALA A 10 -15.24 28.21 -18.84
CA ALA A 10 -15.25 26.75 -18.89
C ALA A 10 -13.86 26.24 -18.50
N THR A 11 -13.68 25.87 -17.24
CA THR A 11 -12.49 25.15 -16.78
C THR A 11 -12.55 23.74 -17.37
N ALA A 12 -11.90 23.56 -18.53
CA ALA A 12 -11.65 22.24 -19.08
C ALA A 12 -10.74 21.47 -18.11
N MET A 13 -11.33 20.63 -17.27
CA MET A 13 -10.60 19.55 -16.62
C MET A 13 -10.17 18.58 -17.71
N LEU A 14 -9.01 18.86 -18.31
CA LEU A 14 -8.27 17.90 -19.13
C LEU A 14 -7.92 16.73 -18.22
N GLY A 15 -8.83 15.77 -18.14
CA GLY A 15 -8.56 14.43 -17.66
C GLY A 15 -7.49 13.85 -18.55
N SER A 16 -6.23 14.01 -18.16
CA SER A 16 -5.13 13.30 -18.76
C SER A 16 -5.46 11.82 -18.65
N CYS A 17 -5.69 11.15 -19.78
CA CYS A 17 -5.72 9.69 -19.88
C CYS A 17 -4.32 9.10 -19.67
N GLY A 18 -3.53 9.68 -18.77
CA GLY A 18 -2.19 9.24 -18.41
C GLY A 18 -2.27 8.11 -17.39
N GLU A 19 -1.33 7.18 -17.48
CA GLU A 19 -1.15 6.14 -16.47
C GLU A 19 -1.01 6.77 -15.08
N PRO A 20 -1.63 6.21 -14.01
CA PRO A 20 -1.52 6.77 -12.68
C PRO A 20 -0.06 6.99 -12.27
N GLN A 21 0.18 8.08 -11.55
CA GLN A 21 1.51 8.35 -11.00
C GLN A 21 1.97 7.17 -10.13
N LEU A 22 3.23 6.75 -10.30
CA LEU A 22 3.84 5.76 -9.42
C LEU A 22 4.14 6.40 -8.06
N LEU A 23 3.55 5.85 -7.00
CA LEU A 23 3.72 6.29 -5.62
C LEU A 23 4.63 5.32 -4.86
N THR A 24 5.36 5.83 -3.85
CA THR A 24 5.93 4.96 -2.81
C THR A 24 4.85 4.59 -1.80
N VAL A 25 5.06 3.53 -1.02
CA VAL A 25 4.15 3.17 0.09
C VAL A 25 3.94 4.35 1.06
N ASP A 26 5.00 5.05 1.46
CA ASP A 26 4.87 6.19 2.37
C ASP A 26 4.03 7.34 1.77
N ARG A 27 4.22 7.64 0.48
CA ARG A 27 3.44 8.67 -0.20
C ARG A 27 1.99 8.26 -0.38
N TYR A 28 1.75 6.99 -0.73
CA TYR A 28 0.42 6.42 -0.78
C TYR A 28 -0.29 6.58 0.56
N LEU A 29 0.33 6.17 1.66
CA LEU A 29 -0.29 6.24 2.99
C LEU A 29 -0.58 7.68 3.43
N ALA A 30 0.31 8.62 3.11
CA ALA A 30 0.10 10.03 3.37
C ALA A 30 -1.06 10.64 2.56
N GLN A 31 -1.42 10.04 1.42
CA GLN A 31 -2.43 10.56 0.49
C GLN A 31 -3.69 9.70 0.41
N CYS A 32 -3.74 8.57 1.12
CA CYS A 32 -4.70 7.50 0.83
C CYS A 32 -6.16 7.95 0.92
N GLU A 33 -6.51 8.78 1.90
CA GLU A 33 -7.87 9.33 2.03
C GLU A 33 -8.34 10.04 0.76
N ALA A 34 -7.44 10.79 0.10
CA ALA A 34 -7.74 11.48 -1.14
C ALA A 34 -7.74 10.54 -2.37
N LEU A 35 -7.16 9.34 -2.24
CA LEU A 35 -7.04 8.35 -3.30
C LEU A 35 -8.14 7.27 -3.26
N ARG A 36 -8.98 7.24 -2.21
CA ARG A 36 -10.02 6.20 -2.01
C ARG A 36 -10.92 6.04 -3.25
N GLY A 37 -11.11 4.79 -3.66
CA GLY A 37 -11.86 4.44 -4.87
C GLY A 37 -11.18 4.81 -6.19
N GLY A 38 -10.02 5.48 -6.14
CA GLY A 38 -9.21 5.84 -7.30
C GLY A 38 -8.22 4.73 -7.69
N GLN A 39 -7.80 4.75 -8.95
CA GLN A 39 -6.74 3.87 -9.45
C GLN A 39 -5.36 4.40 -9.04
N VAL A 40 -4.50 3.51 -8.55
CA VAL A 40 -3.15 3.85 -8.10
C VAL A 40 -2.11 2.88 -8.65
N ARG A 41 -0.87 3.34 -8.69
CA ARG A 41 0.33 2.52 -8.88
C ARG A 41 1.24 2.74 -7.69
N VAL A 42 1.60 1.67 -7.00
CA VAL A 42 2.42 1.74 -5.77
C VAL A 42 3.63 0.83 -5.91
N ALA A 43 4.82 1.39 -5.72
CA ALA A 43 6.07 0.67 -5.61
C ALA A 43 6.38 0.37 -4.13
N GLY A 44 6.77 -0.86 -3.85
CA GLY A 44 7.15 -1.30 -2.51
C GLY A 44 7.76 -2.69 -2.50
N TYR A 45 8.13 -3.16 -1.32
CA TYR A 45 8.60 -4.52 -1.09
C TYR A 45 7.42 -5.43 -0.77
N LEU A 46 7.21 -6.47 -1.57
CA LEU A 46 6.17 -7.45 -1.35
C LEU A 46 6.63 -8.47 -0.30
N GLY A 47 5.83 -8.67 0.74
CA GLY A 47 6.04 -9.76 1.70
C GLY A 47 5.69 -11.14 1.13
N ASN A 48 5.33 -12.05 2.03
CA ASN A 48 4.69 -13.29 1.61
C ASN A 48 3.27 -12.96 1.13
N CYS A 49 2.85 -13.62 0.05
CA CYS A 49 1.49 -13.54 -0.49
C CYS A 49 0.97 -14.96 -0.65
N SER A 50 0.52 -15.53 0.47
CA SER A 50 -0.03 -16.88 0.54
C SER A 50 -1.01 -17.00 1.70
N GLY A 51 -2.17 -17.59 1.45
CA GLY A 51 -3.22 -17.73 2.46
C GLY A 51 -3.80 -16.37 2.85
N TYR A 52 -3.79 -16.05 4.15
CA TYR A 52 -4.38 -14.82 4.70
C TYR A 52 -3.41 -13.63 4.78
N ASP A 53 -2.16 -13.80 4.32
CA ASP A 53 -1.12 -12.77 4.38
C ASP A 53 -0.71 -12.35 2.98
N CYS A 54 -0.83 -11.05 2.69
CA CYS A 54 -0.29 -10.41 1.49
C CYS A 54 -0.23 -8.91 1.74
N ALA A 55 0.99 -8.40 1.93
CA ALA A 55 1.22 -7.02 2.33
C ALA A 55 2.36 -6.39 1.52
N LEU A 56 2.19 -5.11 1.20
CA LEU A 56 3.20 -4.25 0.59
C LEU A 56 3.84 -3.35 1.65
N TYR A 57 5.16 -3.37 1.73
CA TYR A 57 5.94 -2.57 2.67
C TYR A 57 6.74 -1.50 1.93
N ALA A 58 7.13 -0.41 2.61
CA ALA A 58 7.95 0.61 1.98
C ALA A 58 9.30 0.05 1.50
N ASP A 59 9.89 -0.84 2.29
CA ASP A 59 11.20 -1.44 2.03
C ASP A 59 11.33 -2.82 2.72
N LYS A 60 12.43 -3.52 2.40
CA LYS A 60 12.76 -4.84 2.95
C LYS A 60 12.98 -4.81 4.47
N ALA A 61 13.53 -3.72 5.02
CA ALA A 61 13.81 -3.61 6.44
C ALA A 61 12.51 -3.53 7.26
N ARG A 62 11.52 -2.77 6.77
CA ARG A 62 10.18 -2.70 7.37
C ARG A 62 9.41 -4.02 7.26
N ALA A 63 9.52 -4.71 6.12
CA ALA A 63 8.94 -6.05 5.98
C ALA A 63 9.54 -7.02 7.00
N ARG A 64 10.87 -7.01 7.17
CA ARG A 64 11.55 -7.82 8.17
C ARG A 64 11.11 -7.48 9.60
N ALA A 65 11.06 -6.20 9.95
CA ALA A 65 10.63 -5.77 11.28
C ALA A 65 9.18 -6.19 11.58
N TYR A 66 8.29 -6.20 10.58
CA TYR A 66 6.94 -6.73 10.70
C TYR A 66 6.94 -8.23 11.04
N PHE A 67 7.69 -9.04 10.29
CA PHE A 67 7.76 -10.48 10.55
C PHE A 67 8.40 -10.80 11.90
N ASP A 68 9.46 -10.08 12.27
CA ASP A 68 10.12 -10.22 13.58
C ASP A 68 9.15 -9.88 14.73
N TYR A 69 8.29 -8.87 14.55
CA TYR A 69 7.22 -8.53 15.52
C TYR A 69 6.21 -9.66 15.71
N PHE A 70 5.64 -10.20 14.62
CA PHE A 70 4.65 -11.28 14.73
C PHE A 70 5.26 -12.56 15.28
N ALA A 71 6.51 -12.86 14.92
CA ALA A 71 7.26 -13.96 15.52
C ALA A 71 7.48 -13.75 17.03
N GLY A 72 7.77 -12.51 17.46
CA GLY A 72 7.90 -12.15 18.87
C GLY A 72 6.58 -12.26 19.64
N LEU A 73 5.47 -11.82 19.05
CA LEU A 73 4.13 -11.98 19.62
C LEU A 73 3.73 -13.44 19.78
N ALA A 74 4.01 -14.28 18.79
CA ALA A 74 3.71 -15.71 18.83
C ALA A 74 4.46 -16.43 19.97
N ARG A 75 5.62 -15.91 20.37
CA ARG A 75 6.43 -16.42 21.49
C ARG A 75 6.04 -15.82 22.84
N THR A 76 5.20 -14.79 22.85
CA THR A 76 4.78 -14.08 24.06
C THR A 76 3.46 -14.63 24.59
N THR A 77 3.47 -15.12 25.84
CA THR A 77 2.28 -15.64 26.52
C THR A 77 1.57 -14.62 27.41
N ARG A 78 2.22 -13.49 27.74
CA ARG A 78 1.67 -12.44 28.61
C ARG A 78 1.12 -11.26 27.82
N ILE A 79 -0.04 -10.76 28.22
CA ILE A 79 -0.74 -9.65 27.53
C ILE A 79 0.04 -8.33 27.67
N GLU A 80 0.68 -8.10 28.82
CA GLU A 80 1.47 -6.90 29.13
C GLU A 80 2.66 -6.73 28.16
N ASP A 81 3.33 -7.83 27.83
CA ASP A 81 4.45 -7.86 26.88
C ASP A 81 4.00 -7.56 25.44
N LYS A 82 2.76 -7.91 25.08
CA LYS A 82 2.18 -7.57 23.76
C LYS A 82 1.96 -6.07 23.62
N ALA A 83 1.44 -5.43 24.67
CA ALA A 83 1.26 -3.97 24.69
C ALA A 83 2.60 -3.22 24.65
N ALA A 84 3.61 -3.72 25.37
CA ALA A 84 4.96 -3.17 25.33
C ALA A 84 5.61 -3.33 23.93
N HIS A 85 5.43 -4.48 23.27
CA HIS A 85 5.89 -4.71 21.89
C HIS A 85 5.24 -3.75 20.90
N LYS A 86 3.92 -3.55 20.98
CA LYS A 86 3.20 -2.59 20.14
C LYS A 86 3.70 -1.15 20.37
N ALA A 87 3.85 -0.73 21.63
CA ALA A 87 4.33 0.61 21.96
C ALA A 87 5.78 0.85 21.50
N ALA A 88 6.63 -0.18 21.50
CA ALA A 88 7.99 -0.10 20.96
C ALA A 88 7.99 0.14 19.45
N LEU A 89 7.10 -0.52 18.70
CA LEU A 89 6.93 -0.28 17.27
C LEU A 89 6.42 1.14 16.96
N ASP A 90 5.41 1.59 17.69
CA ASP A 90 4.87 2.95 17.54
C ASP A 90 5.97 3.99 17.78
N ARG A 91 6.83 3.80 18.81
CA ARG A 91 7.98 4.69 19.13
C ARG A 91 9.08 4.68 18.08
N LEU A 92 9.35 3.54 17.45
CA LEU A 92 10.34 3.45 16.39
C LEU A 92 9.80 3.99 15.04
N GLY A 93 8.51 4.33 14.96
CA GLY A 93 7.83 4.64 13.71
C GLY A 93 7.71 3.42 12.79
N ILE A 94 7.89 2.21 13.34
CA ILE A 94 7.89 0.90 12.66
C ILE A 94 6.52 0.22 12.81
N ALA A 95 5.57 0.81 13.54
CA ALA A 95 4.18 0.34 13.54
C ALA A 95 3.67 0.24 12.10
N PRO A 96 3.12 -0.91 11.69
CA PRO A 96 3.31 -1.37 10.34
C PRO A 96 2.46 -0.58 9.36
N ARG A 97 3.12 0.38 8.73
CA ARG A 97 2.68 1.08 7.54
C ARG A 97 2.80 0.18 6.31
N SER A 98 2.28 -1.04 6.44
CA SER A 98 2.08 -1.94 5.31
C SER A 98 0.72 -1.66 4.69
N ILE A 99 0.60 -1.95 3.39
CA ILE A 99 -0.67 -1.92 2.69
C ILE A 99 -1.09 -3.37 2.51
N GLY A 100 -2.20 -3.75 3.13
CA GLY A 100 -2.89 -5.00 2.82
C GLY A 100 -3.26 -5.01 1.35
N ILE A 101 -2.84 -6.07 0.68
CA ILE A 101 -3.19 -6.31 -0.71
C ILE A 101 -4.38 -7.28 -0.68
N GLY A 102 -5.54 -6.75 -1.06
CA GLY A 102 -6.72 -7.57 -1.33
C GLY A 102 -6.45 -8.47 -2.54
N GLY A 103 -7.44 -9.26 -2.93
CA GLY A 103 -7.38 -9.98 -4.20
C GLY A 103 -7.87 -11.41 -4.11
N ASP A 104 -8.11 -11.96 -5.29
CA ASP A 104 -8.58 -13.32 -5.46
C ASP A 104 -7.41 -14.31 -5.62
N GLN A 105 -7.76 -15.59 -5.69
CA GLN A 105 -6.80 -16.66 -5.92
C GLN A 105 -6.04 -16.51 -7.25
N ALA A 106 -6.61 -15.79 -8.24
CA ALA A 106 -5.95 -15.57 -9.51
C ALA A 106 -4.83 -14.53 -9.37
N PHE A 107 -5.04 -13.47 -8.58
CA PHE A 107 -3.99 -12.52 -8.23
C PHE A 107 -2.88 -13.20 -7.44
N ASP A 108 -3.20 -14.10 -6.51
CA ASP A 108 -2.19 -14.83 -5.73
C ASP A 108 -1.23 -15.61 -6.59
N ARG A 109 -1.75 -16.33 -7.58
CA ARG A 109 -0.92 -17.06 -8.53
C ARG A 109 0.01 -16.14 -9.33
N ARG A 110 -0.42 -14.90 -9.62
CA ARG A 110 0.40 -13.88 -10.29
C ARG A 110 1.42 -13.25 -9.35
N ALA A 111 1.08 -13.03 -8.09
CA ALA A 111 1.93 -12.43 -7.07
C ALA A 111 2.97 -13.42 -6.52
N ALA A 112 2.68 -14.72 -6.53
CA ALA A 112 3.53 -15.79 -6.04
C ALA A 112 5.01 -15.71 -6.49
N PRO A 113 5.35 -15.51 -7.77
CA PRO A 113 6.75 -15.37 -8.22
C PRO A 113 7.43 -14.08 -7.76
N PHE A 114 6.69 -13.09 -7.26
CA PHE A 114 7.22 -11.80 -6.81
C PHE A 114 7.33 -11.68 -5.28
N GLN A 115 7.02 -12.74 -4.53
CA GLN A 115 7.14 -12.71 -3.07
C GLN A 115 8.57 -12.37 -2.64
N ASN A 116 8.70 -11.60 -1.57
CA ASN A 116 10.00 -11.16 -1.03
C ASN A 116 10.85 -10.38 -2.05
N SER A 117 10.21 -9.57 -2.88
CA SER A 117 10.88 -8.75 -3.90
C SER A 117 10.25 -7.36 -4.02
N TYR A 118 10.94 -6.43 -4.67
CA TYR A 118 10.37 -5.12 -4.98
C TYR A 118 9.45 -5.20 -6.19
N VAL A 119 8.25 -4.67 -6.06
CA VAL A 119 7.20 -4.74 -7.07
C VAL A 119 6.58 -3.38 -7.32
N VAL A 120 5.94 -3.26 -8.48
CA VAL A 120 4.93 -2.24 -8.74
C VAL A 120 3.58 -2.92 -8.78
N LEU A 121 2.66 -2.46 -7.93
CA LEU A 121 1.29 -2.92 -7.83
C LEU A 121 0.34 -1.86 -8.39
N THR A 122 -0.55 -2.27 -9.28
CA THR A 122 -1.61 -1.42 -9.83
C THR A 122 -2.94 -1.94 -9.32
N GLY A 123 -3.77 -1.05 -8.78
CA GLY A 123 -5.06 -1.43 -8.23
C GLY A 123 -5.96 -0.24 -7.96
N VAL A 124 -7.08 -0.52 -7.31
CA VAL A 124 -8.02 0.49 -6.81
C VAL A 124 -7.88 0.57 -5.30
N VAL A 125 -7.76 1.77 -4.76
CA VAL A 125 -7.76 1.98 -3.30
C VAL A 125 -9.13 1.59 -2.76
N ALA A 126 -9.18 0.76 -1.72
CA ALA A 126 -10.46 0.38 -1.15
C ALA A 126 -11.22 1.62 -0.61
N LYS A 127 -12.55 1.54 -0.61
CA LYS A 127 -13.39 2.69 -0.24
C LYS A 127 -13.45 2.89 1.28
N ASP A 128 -13.23 1.81 2.01
CA ASP A 128 -13.45 1.65 3.44
C ASP A 128 -12.15 1.50 4.24
N SER A 129 -11.03 1.13 3.61
CA SER A 129 -9.73 1.03 4.26
C SER A 129 -8.58 1.51 3.38
N CYS A 130 -7.52 1.98 4.03
CA CYS A 130 -6.32 2.51 3.40
C CYS A 130 -5.10 1.60 3.57
N THR A 131 -5.01 0.96 4.74
CA THR A 131 -3.92 0.07 5.11
C THR A 131 -4.34 -1.40 5.07
N GLY A 132 -5.64 -1.70 5.04
CA GLY A 132 -6.15 -3.06 5.23
C GLY A 132 -5.95 -3.60 6.66
N GLU A 133 -5.44 -2.80 7.60
CA GLU A 133 -5.26 -3.21 9.00
C GLU A 133 -6.61 -3.48 9.68
N GLY A 134 -6.66 -4.49 10.55
CA GLY A 134 -7.84 -4.83 11.36
C GLY A 134 -8.83 -5.81 10.73
N SER A 135 -8.59 -6.23 9.49
CA SER A 135 -9.34 -7.31 8.84
C SER A 135 -8.82 -8.68 9.29
N LEU A 136 -9.73 -9.62 9.60
CA LEU A 136 -9.40 -11.03 9.85
C LEU A 136 -9.09 -11.81 8.55
N ASP A 137 -9.38 -11.19 7.41
CA ASP A 137 -9.07 -11.68 6.06
C ASP A 137 -8.11 -10.69 5.36
N ARG A 138 -7.66 -11.00 4.14
CA ARG A 138 -6.74 -10.16 3.35
C ARG A 138 -7.14 -8.69 3.45
N GLY A 139 -6.28 -7.89 4.09
CA GLY A 139 -6.56 -6.48 4.33
C GLY A 139 -6.83 -5.75 3.02
N TRP A 140 -7.99 -5.11 2.88
CA TRP A 140 -8.37 -4.38 1.67
C TRP A 140 -7.76 -2.98 1.68
N GLY A 141 -6.43 -2.84 1.63
CA GLY A 141 -5.81 -1.54 1.40
C GLY A 141 -5.92 -1.14 -0.07
N ILE A 142 -5.48 -2.04 -0.94
CA ILE A 142 -5.62 -1.93 -2.39
C ILE A 142 -6.25 -3.22 -2.92
N ASP A 143 -7.23 -3.09 -3.81
CA ASP A 143 -7.76 -4.17 -4.66
C ASP A 143 -6.90 -4.26 -5.93
N PRO A 144 -5.98 -5.25 -6.03
CA PRO A 144 -4.97 -5.26 -7.06
C PRO A 144 -5.50 -5.86 -8.37
N SER A 145 -5.18 -5.20 -9.47
CA SER A 145 -5.42 -5.72 -10.81
C SER A 145 -4.16 -6.30 -11.44
N HIS A 146 -3.01 -5.66 -11.21
CA HIS A 146 -1.74 -6.00 -11.84
C HIS A 146 -0.58 -5.93 -10.85
N ILE A 147 0.43 -6.75 -11.10
CA ILE A 147 1.69 -6.77 -10.38
C ILE A 147 2.81 -7.05 -11.37
N ARG A 148 3.96 -6.42 -11.16
CA ARG A 148 5.20 -6.71 -11.88
C ARG A 148 6.40 -6.40 -11.00
N ALA A 149 7.57 -6.90 -11.41
CA ALA A 149 8.83 -6.48 -10.82
C ALA A 149 9.02 -4.96 -10.98
N TRP A 150 9.52 -4.34 -9.91
CA TRP A 150 10.04 -2.98 -9.96
C TRP A 150 11.42 -2.96 -10.64
N THR A 151 11.74 -1.88 -11.33
CA THR A 151 13.03 -1.67 -12.01
C THR A 151 13.73 -0.41 -11.49
N SER A 152 15.06 -0.43 -11.43
CA SER A 152 15.85 0.70 -10.92
C SER A 152 15.64 2.02 -11.67
N SER A 153 15.27 1.96 -12.95
CA SER A 153 14.92 3.14 -13.76
C SER A 153 13.68 3.89 -13.28
N GLU A 154 12.84 3.27 -12.44
CA GLU A 154 11.63 3.90 -11.91
C GLU A 154 11.89 4.70 -10.63
N GLY A 155 13.15 4.75 -10.17
CA GLY A 155 13.55 5.41 -8.92
C GLY A 155 13.23 4.54 -7.69
N ALA A 156 13.98 4.77 -6.61
CA ALA A 156 13.92 3.91 -5.43
C ALA A 156 12.52 3.89 -4.80
N PRO A 157 11.94 2.70 -4.51
CA PRO A 157 10.89 2.59 -3.51
C PRO A 157 11.61 2.90 -2.18
N ALA A 158 11.41 4.12 -1.68
CA ALA A 158 12.03 4.71 -0.47
C ALA A 158 13.12 3.87 0.24
N ASN A 159 14.37 4.33 0.21
CA ASN A 159 15.54 3.82 0.95
C ASN A 159 16.07 2.43 0.54
N THR A 160 16.82 2.37 -0.57
CA THR A 160 17.62 1.19 -0.96
C THR A 160 19.04 1.17 -0.36
N ASN A 161 19.22 1.69 0.86
CA ASN A 161 20.47 1.55 1.62
C ASN A 161 20.31 0.50 2.72
#